data_AF-A0A971HGE7-F1
#
_entry.id   AF-A0A971HGE7-F1
#
_cell.length_a   1.000
_cell.length_b   1.000
_cell.length_c   1.000
_cell.angle_alpha   90.00
_cell.angle_beta   90.00
_cell.angle_gamma   90.00
#
_symmetry.space_group_name_H-M   'P 1'
#
loop_
_entity.id
_entity.type
_entity.pdbx_description
1 polymer ?
#
loop_
_entity_poly.entity_id
_entity_poly.type
_entity_poly.pdbx_seq_one_letter_code
_entity_poly.pdbx_strand_id
1 'polypeptide(L)'
;MKSIEIMVEEHENIRRMLKVIRKLCYKLMTEPNYDISDFPKIIDFVRNYADKHHHGKEEDILFATMNREIEKLAKSGAITGMYIEHDNGRLYMTNLEKALEEYKKGNDEARLDIIANSISYTDLLDRHIEKENTAMYK
;
A
#
# COMPACT_ATOMS: atom_id res chain seq x y z
N MET A 1 -14.50 -1.75 19.37
CA MET A 1 -13.31 -1.87 20.26
C MET A 1 -12.37 -0.77 19.83
N LYS A 2 -11.92 0.07 20.77
CA LYS A 2 -11.14 1.26 20.45
C LYS A 2 -9.92 1.01 19.54
N SER A 3 -9.27 -0.15 19.64
CA SER A 3 -8.14 -0.52 18.78
C SER A 3 -8.52 -0.71 17.31
N ILE A 4 -9.61 -1.42 17.02
CA ILE A 4 -10.09 -1.63 15.64
C ILE A 4 -10.59 -0.31 15.04
N GLU A 5 -11.26 0.53 15.84
CA GLU A 5 -11.69 1.87 15.40
C GLU A 5 -10.50 2.72 14.95
N ILE A 6 -9.38 2.69 15.68
CA ILE A 6 -8.14 3.36 15.30
C ILE A 6 -7.58 2.81 13.98
N MET A 7 -7.57 1.48 13.79
CA MET A 7 -7.11 0.88 12.52
C MET A 7 -7.95 1.34 11.32
N VAL A 8 -9.27 1.45 11.50
CA VAL A 8 -10.19 1.96 10.46
C VAL A 8 -9.94 3.45 10.18
N GLU A 9 -9.64 4.27 11.19
CA GLU A 9 -9.23 5.67 10.97
C GLU A 9 -7.90 5.77 10.21
N GLU A 10 -6.95 4.88 10.49
CA GLU A 10 -5.70 4.78 9.77
C GLU A 10 -5.92 4.42 8.29
N HIS A 11 -6.84 3.50 7.99
CA HIS A 11 -7.28 3.19 6.62
C HIS A 11 -7.79 4.41 5.86
N GLU A 12 -8.55 5.29 6.51
CA GLU A 12 -9.03 6.52 5.86
C GLU A 12 -7.88 7.46 5.49
N ASN A 13 -6.86 7.57 6.33
CA ASN A 13 -5.64 8.32 6.00
C ASN A 13 -4.88 7.69 4.83
N ILE A 14 -4.76 6.37 4.81
CA ILE A 14 -4.11 5.63 3.73
C ILE A 14 -4.88 5.84 2.42
N ARG A 15 -6.21 5.67 2.40
CA ARG A 15 -7.06 5.91 1.22
C ARG A 15 -6.96 7.34 0.69
N ARG A 16 -6.79 8.34 1.56
CA ARG A 16 -6.51 9.72 1.13
C ARG A 16 -5.18 9.81 0.39
N MET A 17 -4.13 9.15 0.87
CA MET A 17 -2.85 9.08 0.15
C MET A 17 -2.99 8.37 -1.20
N LEU A 18 -3.76 7.27 -1.30
CA LEU A 18 -3.97 6.57 -2.57
C LEU A 18 -4.56 7.49 -3.66
N LYS A 19 -5.49 8.39 -3.28
CA LYS A 19 -6.04 9.41 -4.19
C LYS A 19 -4.98 10.41 -4.64
N VAL A 20 -4.06 10.81 -3.74
CA VAL A 20 -2.94 11.70 -4.07
C VAL A 20 -2.00 11.02 -5.05
N ILE A 21 -1.58 9.78 -4.78
CA ILE A 21 -0.71 8.99 -5.67
C ILE A 21 -1.29 8.94 -7.09
N ARG A 22 -2.57 8.59 -7.22
CA ARG A 22 -3.24 8.53 -8.54
C ARG A 22 -3.19 9.87 -9.29
N LYS A 23 -3.37 10.99 -8.59
CA LYS A 23 -3.28 12.33 -9.19
C LYS A 23 -1.86 12.67 -9.63
N LEU A 24 -0.85 12.31 -8.85
CA LEU A 24 0.56 12.52 -9.21
C LEU A 24 0.95 11.70 -10.44
N CYS A 25 0.50 10.43 -10.53
CA CYS A 25 0.71 9.61 -11.73
C CYS A 25 0.03 10.21 -12.98
N TYR A 26 -1.19 10.76 -12.83
CA TYR A 26 -1.85 11.41 -13.95
C TYR A 26 -1.09 12.65 -14.43
N LYS A 27 -0.61 13.49 -13.50
CA LYS A 27 0.23 14.64 -13.86
C LYS A 27 1.52 14.21 -14.55
N LEU A 28 2.24 13.22 -14.01
CA LEU A 28 3.45 12.68 -14.63
C LEU A 28 3.20 12.15 -16.05
N MET A 29 2.02 11.58 -16.31
CA MET A 29 1.63 11.09 -17.64
C MET A 29 1.33 12.24 -18.62
N THR A 30 0.68 13.31 -18.16
CA THR A 30 0.17 14.39 -19.03
C THR A 30 1.09 15.59 -19.14
N GLU A 31 2.02 15.77 -18.21
CA GLU A 31 2.92 16.92 -18.12
C GLU A 31 4.36 16.46 -18.40
N PRO A 32 4.94 16.79 -19.59
CA PRO A 32 6.25 16.28 -20.00
C PRO A 32 7.41 16.61 -19.07
N ASN A 33 7.30 17.68 -18.28
CA ASN A 33 8.33 18.18 -17.37
C ASN A 33 7.91 18.08 -15.88
N TYR A 34 7.04 17.13 -15.54
CA TYR A 34 6.57 16.96 -14.17
C TYR A 34 7.72 16.65 -13.20
N ASP A 35 7.77 17.38 -12.08
CA ASP A 35 8.74 17.13 -11.00
C ASP A 35 8.34 15.90 -10.17
N ILE A 36 9.19 14.88 -10.17
CA ILE A 36 8.97 13.62 -9.42
C ILE A 36 9.39 13.71 -7.94
N SER A 37 9.75 14.88 -7.42
CA SER A 37 10.20 15.08 -6.03
C SER A 37 9.19 14.71 -4.95
N ASP A 38 7.91 14.56 -5.31
CA ASP A 38 6.87 14.08 -4.39
C ASP A 38 6.89 12.56 -4.17
N PHE A 39 7.37 11.77 -5.14
CA PHE A 39 7.35 10.30 -5.03
C PHE A 39 8.19 9.74 -3.88
N PRO A 40 9.38 10.28 -3.54
CA PRO A 40 10.10 9.89 -2.33
C PRO A 40 9.28 10.08 -1.03
N LYS A 41 8.45 11.13 -0.95
CA LYS A 41 7.57 11.37 0.22
C LYS A 41 6.43 10.35 0.27
N ILE A 42 5.93 9.92 -0.88
CA ILE A 42 4.95 8.83 -0.98
C ILE A 42 5.58 7.53 -0.45
N ILE A 43 6.78 7.17 -0.92
CA ILE A 43 7.48 5.96 -0.48
C ILE A 43 7.69 5.99 1.05
N ASP A 44 8.11 7.14 1.59
CA ASP A 44 8.26 7.32 3.03
C ASP A 44 6.95 7.10 3.80
N PHE A 45 5.86 7.75 3.37
CA PHE A 45 4.55 7.57 3.96
C PHE A 45 4.11 6.10 3.91
N VAL A 46 4.26 5.44 2.77
CA VAL A 46 3.86 4.04 2.61
C VAL A 46 4.68 3.14 3.53
N ARG A 47 6.00 3.25 3.52
CA ARG A 47 6.88 2.39 4.32
C ARG A 47 6.67 2.60 5.83
N ASN A 48 6.51 3.84 6.26
CA ASN A 48 6.47 4.15 7.69
C ASN A 48 5.07 4.16 8.29
N TYR A 49 4.08 4.69 7.57
CA TYR A 49 2.70 4.81 8.06
C TYR A 49 1.84 3.60 7.67
N ALA A 50 1.73 3.30 6.37
CA ALA A 50 0.87 2.20 5.92
C ALA A 50 1.45 0.83 6.30
N ASP A 51 2.75 0.63 6.10
CA ASP A 51 3.36 -0.68 6.33
C ASP A 51 3.82 -0.86 7.77
N LYS A 52 4.95 -0.23 8.17
CA LYS A 52 5.54 -0.46 9.49
C LYS A 52 4.58 -0.14 10.65
N HIS A 53 3.81 0.94 10.54
CA HIS A 53 2.91 1.36 11.61
C HIS A 53 1.56 0.65 11.56
N HIS A 54 0.90 0.58 10.41
CA HIS A 54 -0.44 -0.01 10.30
C HIS A 54 -0.37 -1.52 10.09
N HIS A 55 0.17 -2.03 8.97
CA HIS A 55 0.29 -3.47 8.74
C HIS A 55 1.08 -4.18 9.85
N GLY A 56 2.09 -3.53 10.45
CA GLY A 56 2.81 -4.10 11.60
C GLY A 56 1.89 -4.48 12.76
N LYS A 57 0.87 -3.66 13.06
CA LYS A 57 -0.14 -4.00 14.10
C LYS A 57 -1.01 -5.17 13.66
N GLU A 58 -1.28 -5.29 12.37
CA GLU A 58 -2.07 -6.39 11.84
C GLU A 58 -1.30 -7.69 11.88
N GLU A 59 -0.11 -7.72 11.28
CA GLU A 59 0.73 -8.90 11.16
C GLU A 59 1.15 -9.42 12.54
N ASP A 60 1.73 -8.55 13.38
CA ASP A 60 2.34 -8.97 14.64
C ASP A 60 1.31 -9.31 15.72
N ILE A 61 0.11 -8.71 15.65
CA ILE A 61 -0.87 -8.79 16.72
C ILE A 61 -2.20 -9.35 16.22
N LEU A 62 -2.89 -8.64 15.32
CA LEU A 62 -4.28 -8.96 14.98
C LEU A 62 -4.40 -10.29 14.23
N PHE A 63 -3.72 -10.43 13.10
CA PHE A 63 -3.72 -11.63 12.27
C PHE A 63 -3.09 -12.81 12.98
N ALA A 64 -1.99 -12.61 13.72
CA ALA A 64 -1.41 -13.64 14.57
C ALA A 64 -2.43 -14.17 15.60
N THR A 65 -3.19 -13.28 16.24
CA THR A 65 -4.25 -13.65 17.20
C THR A 65 -5.42 -14.32 16.49
N MET A 66 -5.95 -13.77 15.39
CA MET A 66 -7.05 -14.38 14.64
C MET A 66 -6.70 -15.78 14.14
N ASN A 67 -5.47 -15.99 13.67
CA ASN A 67 -5.02 -17.29 13.20
C ASN A 67 -4.92 -18.33 14.33
N ARG A 68 -4.62 -17.88 15.56
CA ARG A 68 -4.57 -18.76 16.74
C ARG A 68 -5.96 -19.06 17.31
N GLU A 69 -6.83 -18.06 17.37
CA GLU A 69 -8.11 -18.14 18.10
C GLU A 69 -9.31 -18.52 17.20
N ILE A 70 -9.22 -18.33 15.87
CA ILE A 70 -10.35 -18.51 14.95
C ILE A 70 -10.03 -19.62 13.93
N GLU A 71 -10.30 -20.87 14.30
CA GLU A 71 -9.96 -22.07 13.52
C GLU A 71 -10.45 -22.01 12.06
N LYS A 72 -11.65 -21.47 11.81
CA LYS A 72 -12.20 -21.35 10.46
C LYS A 72 -11.37 -20.41 9.57
N LEU A 73 -10.89 -19.28 10.12
CA LEU A 73 -10.03 -18.35 9.39
C LEU A 73 -8.65 -18.93 9.16
N ALA A 74 -8.10 -19.63 10.15
CA ALA A 74 -6.81 -20.31 10.02
C ALA A 74 -6.77 -21.33 8.88
N LYS A 75 -7.89 -22.03 8.65
CA LYS A 75 -8.01 -23.05 7.59
C LYS A 75 -8.41 -22.49 6.22
N SER A 76 -8.87 -21.24 6.13
CA SER A 76 -9.40 -20.68 4.88
C SER A 76 -8.32 -20.13 3.93
N GLY A 77 -7.11 -19.89 4.43
CA GLY A 77 -6.05 -19.19 3.69
C GLY A 77 -6.28 -17.68 3.55
N ALA A 78 -7.35 -17.13 4.14
CA ALA A 78 -7.66 -15.70 4.03
C ALA A 78 -6.55 -14.83 4.63
N ILE A 79 -6.07 -15.17 5.83
CA ILE A 79 -4.97 -14.46 6.50
C ILE A 79 -3.66 -14.57 5.68
N THR A 80 -3.35 -15.75 5.14
CA THR A 80 -2.21 -15.93 4.23
C THR A 80 -2.32 -15.01 3.01
N GLY A 81 -3.51 -14.87 2.44
CA GLY A 81 -3.77 -13.93 1.35
C GLY A 81 -3.46 -12.48 1.73
N MET A 82 -3.78 -12.05 2.95
CA MET A 82 -3.47 -10.70 3.43
C MET A 82 -1.96 -10.45 3.54
N TYR A 83 -1.20 -11.38 4.11
CA TYR A 83 0.27 -11.29 4.16
C TYR A 83 0.89 -11.17 2.75
N ILE A 84 0.43 -11.98 1.79
CA ILE A 84 0.92 -11.92 0.40
C ILE A 84 0.64 -10.55 -0.21
N GLU A 85 -0.50 -9.95 0.08
CA GLU A 85 -0.82 -8.61 -0.42
C GLU A 85 0.04 -7.52 0.24
N HIS A 86 0.36 -7.61 1.54
CA HIS A 86 1.34 -6.72 2.16
C HIS A 86 2.71 -6.82 1.47
N ASP A 87 3.19 -8.03 1.20
CA ASP A 87 4.45 -8.27 0.51
C ASP A 87 4.44 -7.72 -0.92
N ASN A 88 3.33 -7.87 -1.65
CA ASN A 88 3.16 -7.24 -2.96
C ASN A 88 3.21 -5.70 -2.86
N GLY A 89 2.61 -5.12 -1.82
CA GLY A 89 2.72 -3.68 -1.53
C GLY A 89 4.17 -3.23 -1.35
N ARG A 90 4.96 -3.98 -0.58
CA ARG A 90 6.40 -3.75 -0.37
C ARG A 90 7.21 -3.89 -1.66
N LEU A 91 6.86 -4.86 -2.50
CA LEU A 91 7.47 -5.06 -3.82
C LEU A 91 7.23 -3.86 -4.73
N TYR A 92 5.99 -3.36 -4.82
CA TYR A 92 5.68 -2.17 -5.64
C TYR A 92 6.47 -0.95 -5.19
N MET A 93 6.63 -0.72 -3.89
CA MET A 93 7.44 0.40 -3.39
C MET A 93 8.92 0.25 -3.73
N THR A 94 9.46 -0.97 -3.65
CA THR A 94 10.85 -1.25 -4.04
C THR A 94 11.09 -1.01 -5.52
N ASN A 95 10.15 -1.42 -6.37
CA ASN A 95 10.23 -1.22 -7.81
C ASN A 95 10.02 0.24 -8.21
N LEU A 96 9.11 0.96 -7.51
CA LEU A 96 8.93 2.40 -7.68
C LEU A 96 10.22 3.15 -7.38
N GLU A 97 10.92 2.84 -6.29
CA GLU A 97 12.20 3.46 -5.94
C GLU A 97 13.25 3.26 -7.06
N LYS A 98 13.37 2.04 -7.59
CA LYS A 98 14.26 1.75 -8.72
C LYS A 98 13.89 2.55 -9.98
N ALA A 99 12.60 2.62 -10.29
CA ALA A 99 12.10 3.37 -11.45
C ALA A 99 12.40 4.87 -11.34
N LEU A 100 12.28 5.45 -10.14
CA LEU A 100 12.66 6.84 -9.89
C LEU A 100 14.16 7.08 -10.12
N GLU A 101 15.02 6.15 -9.72
CA GLU A 101 16.45 6.26 -9.95
C GLU A 101 16.82 6.16 -11.44
N GLU A 102 16.18 5.26 -12.19
CA GLU A 102 16.39 5.19 -13.65
C GLU A 102 15.87 6.44 -14.37
N TYR A 103 14.73 6.98 -13.94
CA TYR A 103 14.18 8.23 -14.48
C TYR A 103 15.15 9.40 -14.27
N LYS A 104 15.73 9.53 -13.06
CA LYS A 104 16.72 10.57 -12.75
C LYS A 104 18.01 10.46 -13.57
N LYS A 105 18.38 9.26 -14.03
CA LYS A 105 19.52 9.05 -14.93
C LYS A 105 19.24 9.45 -16.39
N GLY A 106 18.02 9.90 -16.69
CA GLY A 106 17.60 10.34 -18.01
C GLY A 106 16.85 9.30 -18.83
N ASN A 107 16.50 8.15 -18.25
CA ASN A 107 15.65 7.16 -18.91
C ASN A 107 14.17 7.56 -18.79
N ASP A 108 13.63 8.26 -19.79
CA ASP A 108 12.22 8.68 -19.77
C ASP A 108 11.23 7.50 -19.80
N GLU A 109 11.61 6.34 -20.36
CA GLU A 109 10.75 5.15 -20.40
C GLU A 109 10.41 4.63 -18.98
N ALA A 110 11.31 4.86 -18.00
CA ALA A 110 11.07 4.53 -16.59
C ALA A 110 9.86 5.27 -15.99
N ARG A 111 9.35 6.31 -16.66
CA ARG A 111 8.07 6.95 -16.34
C ARG A 111 6.92 5.94 -16.33
N LEU A 112 6.93 4.98 -17.26
CA LEU A 112 5.92 3.90 -17.31
C LEU A 112 5.97 3.07 -16.03
N ASP A 113 7.17 2.72 -15.56
CA ASP A 113 7.36 1.91 -14.36
C ASP A 113 6.97 2.67 -13.08
N ILE A 114 7.24 3.98 -13.01
CA ILE A 114 6.77 4.84 -11.90
C ILE A 114 5.25 4.78 -11.82
N ILE A 115 4.55 4.97 -12.94
CA ILE A 115 3.10 4.95 -13.01
C ILE A 115 2.57 3.55 -12.69
N ALA A 116 3.13 2.51 -13.30
CA ALA A 116 2.66 1.13 -13.15
C ALA A 116 2.74 0.66 -11.69
N ASN A 117 3.88 0.85 -11.02
CA ASN A 117 4.05 0.43 -9.63
C ASN A 117 3.18 1.25 -8.67
N SER A 118 3.10 2.56 -8.90
CA SER A 118 2.26 3.44 -8.08
C SER A 118 0.78 3.09 -8.19
N ILE A 119 0.27 2.91 -9.42
CA ILE A 119 -1.14 2.59 -9.64
C ILE A 119 -1.47 1.17 -9.17
N SER A 120 -0.57 0.19 -9.38
CA SER A 120 -0.76 -1.18 -8.89
C SER A 120 -0.84 -1.22 -7.36
N TYR A 121 0.01 -0.46 -6.67
CA TYR A 121 -0.10 -0.29 -5.22
C TYR A 121 -1.45 0.33 -4.81
N THR A 122 -1.92 1.38 -5.50
CA THR A 122 -3.21 2.00 -5.16
C THR A 122 -4.40 1.07 -5.36
N ASP A 123 -4.43 0.27 -6.43
CA ASP A 123 -5.52 -0.67 -6.67
C ASP A 123 -5.52 -1.81 -5.65
N LEU A 124 -4.34 -2.39 -5.42
CA LEU A 124 -4.15 -3.46 -4.46
C LEU A 124 -4.65 -3.03 -3.09
N LEU A 125 -4.16 -1.87 -2.60
CA LEU A 125 -4.40 -1.47 -1.23
C LEU A 125 -5.85 -1.00 -0.99
N ASP A 126 -6.51 -0.38 -1.97
CA ASP A 126 -7.91 0.00 -1.78
C ASP A 126 -8.83 -1.22 -1.64
N ARG A 127 -8.59 -2.27 -2.43
CA ARG A 127 -9.29 -3.57 -2.32
C ARG A 127 -8.90 -4.32 -1.05
N HIS A 128 -7.64 -4.21 -0.64
CA HIS A 128 -7.12 -4.82 0.58
C HIS A 128 -7.83 -4.26 1.82
N ILE A 129 -7.82 -2.93 1.97
CA ILE A 129 -8.52 -2.19 3.05
C ILE A 129 -10.01 -2.54 3.07
N GLU A 130 -10.63 -2.70 1.92
CA GLU A 130 -12.04 -3.06 1.85
C GLU A 130 -12.31 -4.45 2.45
N LYS A 131 -11.46 -5.44 2.18
CA LYS A 131 -11.58 -6.76 2.78
C LYS A 131 -11.38 -6.72 4.30
N GLU A 132 -10.45 -5.90 4.78
CA GLU A 132 -10.20 -5.76 6.21
C GLU A 132 -11.41 -5.18 6.92
N ASN A 133 -11.85 -4.00 6.47
CA ASN A 133 -12.97 -3.29 7.06
C ASN A 133 -14.29 -4.09 7.03
N THR A 134 -14.52 -4.87 5.98
CA THR A 134 -15.81 -5.54 5.79
C THR A 134 -15.86 -6.99 6.24
N ALA A 135 -14.73 -7.69 6.26
CA ALA A 135 -14.69 -9.14 6.52
C ALA A 135 -13.78 -9.53 7.69
N MET A 136 -12.63 -8.86 7.88
CA MET A 136 -11.67 -9.24 8.93
C MET A 136 -11.94 -8.53 10.26
N TYR A 137 -12.30 -7.25 10.21
CA TYR A 137 -12.42 -6.40 11.41
C TYR A 137 -13.82 -6.44 12.07
N LYS A 138 -14.70 -7.34 11.60
CA LYS A 138 -16.08 -7.48 12.09
C LYS A 138 -16.25 -8.63 13.07
#